data_AF-A0A523TMV0-F1
#
_entry.id   AF-A0A523TMV0-F1
#
_cell.length_a   1.000
_cell.length_b   1.000
_cell.length_c   1.000
_cell.angle_alpha   90.00
_cell.angle_beta   90.00
_cell.angle_gamma   90.00
#
_symmetry.space_group_name_H-M   'P 1'
#
loop_
_entity.id
_entity.type
_entity.pdbx_description
1 polymer ?
#
loop_
_entity_poly.entity_id
_entity_poly.type
_entity_poly.pdbx_seq_one_letter_code
_entity_poly.pdbx_strand_id
1 'polypeptide(L)'
;MKMILKRKKAVSPVIATILLIALTVTAAAIVYFVVVPLLQANPELAYTSNGKVSGTDNKYEVTIVNNGGAEANLAGLTAFTFTNTTDDYNPTHVYYSISTEIT
;
A
#
# COMPACT_ATOMS: atom_id res chain seq x y z
N MET A 1 35.82 -34.43 -50.62
CA MET A 1 35.62 -33.37 -49.61
C MET A 1 35.06 -34.01 -48.34
N LYS A 2 35.76 -33.93 -47.21
CA LYS A 2 35.37 -34.59 -45.95
C LYS A 2 34.64 -33.57 -45.06
N MET A 3 33.32 -33.72 -44.92
CA MET A 3 32.51 -32.85 -44.06
C MET A 3 32.64 -33.30 -42.61
N ILE A 4 33.07 -32.40 -41.73
CA ILE A 4 33.19 -32.61 -40.29
C ILE A 4 31.91 -32.08 -39.62
N LEU A 5 31.06 -32.99 -39.12
CA LEU A 5 29.81 -32.61 -38.44
C LEU A 5 30.13 -32.20 -36.99
N LYS A 6 29.91 -30.93 -36.67
CA LYS A 6 30.09 -30.38 -35.30
C LYS A 6 29.08 -31.03 -34.35
N ARG A 7 29.57 -31.77 -33.36
CA ARG A 7 28.73 -32.36 -32.30
C ARG A 7 28.13 -31.24 -31.44
N LYS A 8 26.81 -31.04 -31.50
CA LYS A 8 26.09 -30.17 -30.56
C LYS A 8 26.01 -30.88 -29.21
N LYS A 9 26.36 -30.18 -28.12
CA LYS A 9 26.17 -30.71 -26.77
C LYS A 9 24.68 -30.83 -26.50
N ALA A 10 24.19 -32.05 -26.32
CA ALA A 10 22.82 -32.29 -25.88
C ALA A 10 22.73 -32.05 -24.38
N VAL A 11 21.72 -31.29 -23.96
CA VAL A 11 21.41 -31.12 -22.54
C VAL A 11 20.74 -32.40 -22.04
N SER A 12 21.17 -32.91 -20.89
CA SER A 12 20.60 -34.12 -20.31
C SER A 12 19.12 -33.88 -19.94
N PRO A 13 18.19 -34.77 -20.34
CA PRO A 13 16.77 -34.64 -20.00
C PRO A 13 16.51 -34.50 -18.50
N VAL A 14 17.32 -35.18 -17.67
CA VAL A 14 17.20 -35.14 -16.20
C VAL A 14 17.53 -33.75 -15.65
N ILE A 15 18.56 -33.11 -16.20
CA ILE A 15 18.97 -31.76 -15.75
C ILE A 15 17.87 -30.76 -16.12
N ALA A 16 17.26 -30.91 -17.30
CA ALA A 16 16.14 -30.07 -17.71
C ALA A 16 14.96 -30.17 -16.74
N THR A 17 14.61 -31.37 -16.28
CA THR A 17 13.51 -31.55 -15.31
C THR A 17 13.79 -30.92 -13.95
N ILE A 18 15.03 -31.01 -13.46
CA ILE A 18 15.40 -30.42 -12.16
C ILE A 18 15.30 -28.88 -12.22
N LEU A 19 15.78 -28.28 -13.33
CA LEU A 19 15.65 -26.84 -13.54
C LEU A 19 14.20 -26.38 -13.65
N LEU A 20 13.34 -27.19 -14.29
CA LEU A 20 11.92 -26.88 -14.41
C LEU A 20 11.21 -26.89 -13.04
N ILE A 21 11.51 -27.86 -12.19
CA ILE A 21 10.96 -27.92 -10.83
C ILE A 21 11.47 -26.73 -10.01
N ALA A 22 12.76 -26.42 -10.07
CA ALA A 22 13.33 -25.28 -9.35
C ALA A 22 12.69 -23.95 -9.77
N LEU A 23 12.48 -23.75 -11.08
CA LEU A 23 11.82 -22.55 -11.62
C LEU A 23 10.38 -22.43 -11.10
N THR A 24 9.60 -23.50 -11.19
CA THR A 24 8.18 -23.50 -10.78
C THR A 24 8.01 -23.24 -9.29
N VAL A 25 8.85 -23.84 -8.44
CA VAL A 25 8.85 -23.58 -6.99
C VAL A 25 9.23 -22.13 -6.68
N THR A 26 10.23 -21.58 -7.37
CA THR A 26 10.65 -20.19 -7.18
C THR A 26 9.54 -19.22 -7.59
N ALA A 27 8.89 -19.47 -8.73
CA ALA A 27 7.76 -18.67 -9.19
C ALA A 27 6.59 -18.72 -8.18
N ALA A 28 6.25 -19.90 -7.68
CA ALA A 28 5.21 -20.06 -6.66
C ALA A 28 5.55 -19.32 -5.36
N ALA A 29 6.81 -19.36 -4.91
CA ALA A 29 7.26 -18.64 -3.73
C ALA A 29 7.12 -17.11 -3.89
N ILE A 30 7.52 -16.56 -5.05
CA ILE A 30 7.39 -15.13 -5.33
C ILE A 30 5.90 -14.72 -5.33
N VAL A 31 5.04 -15.51 -5.97
CA VAL A 31 3.60 -15.24 -5.98
C VAL A 31 3.04 -15.21 -4.56
N TYR A 32 3.41 -16.18 -3.71
CA TYR A 32 2.91 -16.25 -2.34
C TYR A 32 3.38 -15.07 -1.47
N PHE A 33 4.65 -14.68 -1.56
CA PHE A 33 5.19 -13.63 -0.68
C PHE A 33 4.97 -12.21 -1.20
N VAL A 34 4.85 -12.01 -2.51
CA VAL A 34 4.77 -10.67 -3.11
C VAL A 34 3.39 -10.39 -3.66
N VAL A 35 2.84 -11.32 -4.45
CA VAL A 35 1.59 -11.07 -5.17
C VAL A 35 0.39 -11.21 -4.24
N VAL A 36 0.36 -12.20 -3.36
CA VAL A 36 -0.78 -12.41 -2.45
C VAL A 36 -0.99 -11.22 -1.50
N PRO A 37 0.03 -10.65 -0.82
CA PRO A 37 -0.16 -9.46 -0.01
C PRO A 37 -0.62 -8.24 -0.81
N LEU A 38 -0.20 -8.10 -2.07
CA LEU A 38 -0.66 -7.02 -2.94
C LEU A 38 -2.13 -7.19 -3.38
N LEU A 39 -2.60 -8.43 -3.56
CA LEU A 39 -4.00 -8.72 -3.90
C LEU A 39 -4.94 -8.64 -2.70
N GLN A 40 -4.43 -8.97 -1.51
CA GLN A 40 -5.18 -8.90 -0.25
C GLN A 40 -4.94 -7.59 0.50
N ALA A 41 -4.22 -6.67 -0.11
CA ALA A 41 -3.94 -5.39 0.47
C ALA A 41 -5.26 -4.70 0.82
N ASN A 42 -5.45 -4.43 2.11
CA ASN A 42 -6.57 -3.66 2.60
C ASN A 42 -6.08 -2.25 2.90
N PRO A 43 -6.88 -1.21 2.61
CA PRO A 43 -6.56 0.13 3.08
C PRO A 43 -6.67 0.15 4.61
N GLU A 44 -5.69 0.76 5.26
CA GLU A 44 -5.68 0.96 6.71
C GLU A 44 -5.51 2.45 6.97
N LEU A 45 -6.62 3.11 7.29
CA LEU A 45 -6.63 4.54 7.57
C LEU A 45 -6.35 4.77 9.06
N ALA A 46 -5.24 5.43 9.35
CA ALA A 46 -4.93 5.96 10.66
C ALA A 46 -5.09 7.48 10.64
N TYR A 47 -5.51 8.05 11.77
CA TYR A 47 -5.54 9.50 11.94
C TYR A 47 -4.42 9.94 12.88
N THR A 48 -3.73 11.01 12.50
CA THR A 48 -2.86 11.80 13.36
C THR A 48 -3.55 13.14 13.56
N SER A 49 -3.96 13.43 14.80
CA SER A 49 -4.49 14.74 15.14
C SER A 49 -3.32 15.71 15.24
N ASN A 50 -3.29 16.69 14.35
CA ASN A 50 -2.49 17.89 14.59
C ASN A 50 -3.39 18.87 15.36
N GLY A 51 -2.82 19.59 16.31
CA GLY A 51 -3.58 20.48 17.18
C GLY A 51 -4.20 21.67 16.43
N LYS A 52 -4.69 22.66 17.18
CA LYS A 52 -5.21 23.92 16.64
C LYS A 52 -4.22 24.53 15.63
N VAL A 53 -4.67 24.81 14.41
CA VAL A 53 -3.89 25.56 13.43
C VAL A 53 -3.84 27.00 13.91
N SER A 54 -2.64 27.56 14.12
CA SER A 54 -2.52 28.90 14.70
C SER A 54 -3.03 29.98 13.73
N GLY A 55 -3.80 30.93 14.27
CA GLY A 55 -4.46 31.99 13.51
C GLY A 55 -5.69 32.54 14.22
N THR A 56 -6.29 33.57 13.64
CA THR A 56 -7.50 34.25 14.14
C THR A 56 -8.78 33.41 14.04
N ASP A 57 -8.73 32.28 13.33
CA ASP A 57 -9.86 31.39 13.08
C ASP A 57 -9.72 30.07 13.87
N ASN A 58 -10.83 29.51 14.34
CA ASN A 58 -10.86 28.18 14.97
C ASN A 58 -10.79 27.07 13.92
N LYS A 59 -9.62 26.90 13.31
CA LYS A 59 -9.36 25.84 12.35
C LYS A 59 -8.62 24.70 13.05
N TYR A 60 -9.06 23.48 12.77
CA TYR A 60 -8.42 22.25 13.22
C TYR A 60 -7.97 21.46 12.00
N GLU A 61 -6.77 20.92 12.05
CA GLU A 61 -6.20 20.10 10.99
C GLU A 61 -6.11 18.64 11.46
N VAL A 62 -6.58 17.74 10.62
CA VAL A 62 -6.52 16.30 10.87
C VAL A 62 -5.82 15.67 9.69
N THR A 63 -4.70 15.01 9.95
CA THR A 63 -3.98 14.26 8.92
C THR A 63 -4.47 12.82 8.96
N ILE A 64 -5.04 12.36 7.84
CA ILE A 64 -5.35 10.95 7.64
C ILE A 64 -4.24 10.34 6.81
N VAL A 65 -3.67 9.24 7.28
CA VAL A 65 -2.60 8.52 6.60
C VAL A 65 -3.11 7.12 6.28
N ASN A 66 -2.88 6.67 5.04
CA ASN A 66 -3.09 5.29 4.66
C ASN A 66 -1.80 4.50 4.95
N ASN A 67 -1.85 3.67 5.98
CA ASN A 67 -0.77 2.74 6.33
C ASN A 67 -0.97 1.36 5.69
N GLY A 68 -2.08 1.17 4.96
CA GLY A 68 -2.41 -0.07 4.28
C GLY A 68 -1.69 -0.22 2.95
N GLY A 69 -1.68 -1.44 2.43
CA GLY A 69 -1.03 -1.76 1.15
C GLY A 69 -1.85 -1.44 -0.10
N ALA A 70 -3.08 -0.94 0.06
CA ALA A 70 -4.02 -0.68 -1.03
C ALA A 70 -4.53 0.76 -0.98
N GLU A 71 -4.92 1.29 -2.15
CA GLU A 71 -5.52 2.61 -2.26
C GLU A 71 -6.81 2.70 -1.44
N ALA A 72 -6.96 3.79 -0.70
CA ALA A 72 -8.13 4.07 0.12
C ALA A 72 -8.95 5.20 -0.51
N ASN A 73 -10.25 5.00 -0.66
CA ASN A 73 -11.17 6.06 -1.08
C ASN A 73 -11.98 6.55 0.12
N LEU A 74 -11.89 7.85 0.41
CA LEU A 74 -12.68 8.52 1.43
C LEU A 74 -14.05 8.88 0.85
N ALA A 75 -15.01 7.95 0.97
CA ALA A 75 -16.38 8.13 0.46
C ALA A 75 -17.25 9.07 1.33
N GLY A 76 -16.75 9.50 2.48
CA GLY A 76 -17.43 10.44 3.37
C GLY A 76 -16.90 10.35 4.79
N LEU A 77 -17.02 11.45 5.52
CA LEU A 77 -16.75 11.51 6.96
C LEU A 77 -18.11 11.62 7.66
N THR A 78 -18.51 10.58 8.41
CA THR A 78 -19.82 10.53 9.05
C THR A 78 -19.88 11.29 10.37
N ALA A 79 -18.78 11.32 11.13
CA ALA A 79 -18.68 12.05 12.38
C ALA A 79 -17.21 12.37 12.71
N PHE A 80 -16.98 13.54 13.30
CA PHE A 80 -15.71 13.91 13.90
C PHE A 80 -15.98 14.53 15.28
N THR A 81 -15.36 14.00 16.33
CA THR A 81 -15.54 14.51 17.70
C THR A 81 -14.25 15.19 18.13
N PHE A 82 -14.32 16.50 18.39
CA PHE A 82 -13.25 17.22 19.06
C PHE A 82 -13.49 17.18 20.56
N THR A 83 -12.64 16.45 21.29
CA THR A 83 -12.62 16.56 22.76
C THR A 83 -11.74 17.74 23.12
N ASN A 84 -12.36 18.88 23.46
CA ASN A 84 -11.63 20.02 23.97
C ASN A 84 -11.20 19.73 25.42
N THR A 85 -9.91 19.53 25.66
CA THR A 85 -9.35 19.30 27.01
C THR A 85 -9.07 20.60 27.77
N THR A 86 -9.46 21.75 27.22
CA THR A 86 -9.39 23.08 27.84
C THR A 86 -10.81 23.66 27.87
N ASP A 87 -11.35 23.90 29.07
CA ASP A 87 -12.76 24.23 29.38
C ASP A 87 -13.38 25.49 28.69
N ASP A 88 -12.80 26.03 27.63
CA ASP A 88 -13.11 27.39 27.15
C ASP A 88 -13.49 27.52 25.68
N TYR A 89 -13.91 26.44 25.01
CA TYR A 89 -14.39 26.59 23.62
C TYR A 89 -15.49 25.60 23.25
N ASN A 90 -16.67 26.17 22.93
CA ASN A 90 -17.83 25.47 22.37
C ASN A 90 -17.96 25.89 20.89
N PRO A 91 -17.33 25.17 19.92
CA PRO A 91 -17.34 25.60 18.54
C PRO A 91 -18.74 25.43 17.94
N THR A 92 -19.43 26.55 17.67
CA THR A 92 -20.78 26.56 17.08
C THR A 92 -20.81 26.19 15.59
N HIS A 93 -19.67 26.17 14.90
CA HIS A 93 -19.58 25.75 13.50
C HIS A 93 -18.22 25.10 13.24
N VAL A 94 -18.23 23.88 12.71
CA VAL A 94 -17.03 23.15 12.28
C VAL A 94 -17.00 23.16 10.76
N TYR A 95 -15.99 23.81 10.19
CA TYR A 95 -15.75 23.81 8.74
C TYR A 95 -14.74 22.71 8.42
N TYR A 96 -15.07 21.85 7.46
CA TYR A 96 -14.17 20.80 6.97
C TYR A 96 -13.71 21.11 5.54
N SER A 97 -12.43 20.89 5.26
CA SER A 97 -11.88 20.89 3.91
C SER A 97 -10.95 19.68 3.79
N ILE A 98 -11.27 18.76 2.89
CA ILE A 98 -10.42 17.59 2.61
C ILE A 98 -9.54 17.98 1.42
N SER A 99 -8.23 18.06 1.63
CA SER A 99 -7.26 18.20 0.54
C SER A 99 -6.60 16.83 0.33
N THR A 100 -6.82 16.23 -0.83
CA THR A 100 -6.13 15.00 -1.24
C THR A 100 -4.95 15.38 -2.13
N GLU A 101 -3.72 15.26 -1.62
CA GLU A 101 -2.54 15.22 -2.48
C GLU A 101 -2.31 13.77 -2.91
N ILE A 102 -2.41 13.52 -4.22
CA ILE A 102 -2.04 12.25 -4.84
C ILE A 102 -0.56 12.38 -5.20
N THR A 103 0.31 11.60 -4.56
CA THR A 103 1.73 11.45 -4.94
C THR A 103 1.97 10.07 -5.51
#